data_AF-A0A9N9N2E6-F1
#
_entry.id   AF-A0A9N9N2E6-F1
#
_cell.length_a   1.000
_cell.length_b   1.000
_cell.length_c   1.000
_cell.angle_alpha   90.00
_cell.angle_beta   90.00
_cell.angle_gamma   90.00
#
_symmetry.space_group_name_H-M   'P 1'
#
loop_
_entity.id
_entity.type
_entity.pdbx_description
1 polymer ?
#
loop_
_entity_poly.entity_id
_entity_poly.type
_entity_poly.pdbx_seq_one_letter_code
_entity_poly.pdbx_strand_id
1 'polypeptide(L)' 'SYRLGDIVRAKVISLGDARSYYLSTMENEYGVIYAQSLAGAAMIPISWTNMQCIKTGEIESRKCAKPNI' A
#
# COMPACT_ATOMS: atom_id res chain seq x y z
N SER A 1 2.51 3.18 6.42
CA SER A 1 1.47 4.21 6.28
C SER A 1 0.61 3.93 5.07
N TYR A 2 -0.60 4.47 5.05
CA TYR A 2 -1.57 4.39 3.95
C TYR A 2 -2.06 5.79 3.62
N ARG A 3 -2.48 6.01 2.38
CA ARG A 3 -3.12 7.24 1.92
C ARG A 3 -4.37 6.92 1.11
N LEU A 4 -5.24 7.92 0.96
CA LEU A 4 -6.40 7.82 0.08
C LEU A 4 -5.95 7.53 -1.36
N GLY A 5 -6.65 6.61 -2.02
CA GLY A 5 -6.33 6.16 -3.38
C GLY A 5 -5.30 5.02 -3.44
N ASP A 6 -4.62 4.67 -2.35
CA ASP A 6 -3.76 3.50 -2.32
C ASP A 6 -4.60 2.22 -2.53
N ILE A 7 -4.10 1.31 -3.36
CA ILE A 7 -4.64 -0.05 -3.45
C ILE A 7 -3.84 -0.92 -2.50
N VAL A 8 -4.52 -1.50 -1.51
CA VAL A 8 -3.90 -2.26 -0.42
C VAL A 8 -4.32 -3.72 -0.51
N ARG A 9 -3.34 -4.61 -0.53
CA ARG A 9 -3.56 -6.04 -0.32
C ARG A 9 -3.62 -6.33 1.18
N ALA A 10 -4.68 -6.97 1.62
CA ALA A 10 -4.89 -7.30 3.04
C ALA A 10 -5.54 -8.67 3.21
N LYS A 11 -5.44 -9.21 4.42
CA LYS A 11 -6.07 -10.46 4.84
C LYS A 11 -7.31 -10.17 5.68
N VAL A 12 -8.43 -10.82 5.37
CA VAL A 12 -9.63 -10.76 6.22
C VAL A 12 -9.36 -11.56 7.49
N ILE A 13 -9.48 -10.92 8.65
CA ILE A 13 -9.30 -11.57 9.96
C ILE A 13 -10.62 -11.79 10.69
N SER A 14 -11.67 -11.04 10.32
CA SER A 14 -13.03 -11.25 10.80
C SER A 14 -14.03 -10.65 9.83
N LEU A 15 -15.23 -11.24 9.79
CA LEU A 15 -16.37 -10.71 9.03
C LEU A 15 -16.81 -9.33 9.53
N GLY A 16 -16.48 -9.01 10.78
CA GLY A 16 -16.84 -7.75 11.41
C GLY A 16 -18.34 -7.62 11.65
N ASP A 17 -18.94 -6.57 11.09
CA ASP A 17 -20.34 -6.23 11.28
C ASP A 17 -21.07 -6.03 9.93
N ALA A 18 -22.31 -5.56 9.98
CA ALA A 18 -23.14 -5.34 8.79
C ALA A 18 -22.57 -4.33 7.78
N ARG A 19 -21.51 -3.57 8.15
CA ARG A 19 -20.98 -2.47 7.34
C ARG A 19 -19.54 -2.71 6.92
N SER A 20 -18.75 -3.48 7.67
CA SER A 20 -17.31 -3.59 7.42
C SER A 20 -16.67 -4.89 7.88
N TYR A 21 -15.69 -5.33 7.11
CA TYR A 21 -14.75 -6.40 7.46
C TYR A 21 -13.57 -5.86 8.27
N TYR A 22 -13.04 -6.68 9.18
CA TYR A 22 -11.75 -6.40 9.81
C TYR A 22 -10.63 -7.02 8.97
N LEU A 23 -9.67 -6.17 8.58
CA LEU A 23 -8.56 -6.53 7.71
C LEU A 23 -7.23 -6.37 8.45
N SER A 24 -6.27 -7.23 8.14
CA SER A 24 -4.88 -7.14 8.61
C SER A 24 -3.91 -7.04 7.45
N THR A 25 -2.79 -6.37 7.70
CA THR A 25 -1.65 -6.29 6.78
C THR A 25 -0.34 -6.64 7.48
N MET A 26 -0.41 -7.38 8.59
CA MET A 26 0.74 -7.60 9.45
C MET A 26 1.87 -8.38 8.75
N GLU A 27 1.53 -9.32 7.88
CA GLU A 27 2.48 -10.13 7.13
C GLU A 27 3.13 -9.37 5.95
N ASN A 28 4.26 -9.87 5.45
CA ASN A 28 5.12 -9.17 4.46
C ASN A 28 4.46 -9.04 3.09
N GLU A 29 3.59 -9.98 2.73
CA GLU A 29 2.86 -10.03 1.46
C GLU A 29 1.68 -9.04 1.41
N TYR A 30 1.38 -8.38 2.53
CA TYR A 30 0.27 -7.44 2.68
C TYR A 30 0.74 -6.01 2.93
N GLY A 31 0.03 -5.07 2.32
CA GLY A 31 0.44 -3.68 2.23
C GLY A 31 -0.01 -3.04 0.92
N VAL A 32 0.47 -1.83 0.68
CA VAL A 32 0.24 -1.06 -0.54
C VAL A 32 0.91 -1.79 -1.71
N ILE A 33 0.12 -2.10 -2.74
CA ILE A 33 0.58 -2.68 -4.01
C ILE A 33 0.58 -1.66 -5.14
N TYR A 34 -0.17 -0.57 -4.99
CA TYR A 34 -0.20 0.54 -5.93
C TYR A 34 -0.49 1.85 -5.20
N ALA A 35 0.22 2.91 -5.58
CA ALA A 35 0.01 4.27 -5.13
C ALA A 35 0.27 5.25 -6.27
N GLN A 36 -0.41 6.40 -6.21
CA GLN A 36 -0.18 7.54 -7.08
C GLN A 36 0.43 8.68 -6.26
N SER A 37 1.48 9.32 -6.79
CA SER A 37 2.09 10.49 -6.17
C SER A 37 1.23 11.73 -6.37
N LEU A 38 1.54 12.80 -5.64
CA LEU A 38 0.90 14.11 -5.83
C LEU A 38 1.09 14.67 -7.26
N ALA A 39 2.16 14.27 -7.95
CA ALA A 39 2.40 14.60 -9.36
C ALA A 39 1.56 13.76 -10.35
N GLY A 40 0.61 12.96 -9.86
CA GLY A 40 -0.27 12.11 -10.67
C GLY A 40 0.44 10.91 -11.31
N ALA A 41 1.65 10.57 -10.87
CA ALA A 41 2.43 9.47 -11.42
C ALA A 41 2.34 8.22 -10.53
N ALA A 42 2.49 7.04 -11.13
CA ALA A 42 2.62 5.81 -10.36
C ALA A 42 3.88 5.83 -9.50
N MET A 43 3.81 5.19 -8.34
CA MET A 43 4.95 5.02 -7.45
C MET A 43 5.43 3.57 -7.46
N ILE A 44 6.75 3.38 -7.28
CA ILE A 44 7.38 2.07 -7.18
C ILE A 44 7.88 1.84 -5.74
N PRO A 45 7.73 0.64 -5.17
CA PRO A 45 8.27 0.34 -3.85
C PRO A 45 9.79 0.25 -3.92
N ILE A 46 10.47 1.00 -3.05
CA ILE A 46 11.94 0.98 -2.92
C ILE A 46 12.39 0.34 -1.61
N SER A 47 11.48 0.19 -0.65
CA SER A 47 11.68 -0.54 0.61
C SER A 47 10.32 -0.95 1.19
N TRP A 48 10.31 -1.69 2.29
CA TRP A 48 9.11 -2.05 3.04
C TRP A 48 8.29 -0.86 3.54
N THR A 49 8.94 0.30 3.70
CA THR A 49 8.34 1.49 4.31
C THR A 49 8.25 2.69 3.38
N ASN A 50 8.76 2.59 2.13
CA ASN A 50 8.81 3.72 1.21
C ASN A 50 8.53 3.34 -0.25
N MET A 51 7.82 4.23 -0.94
CA MET A 51 7.68 4.22 -2.40
C MET A 51 8.24 5.50 -3.00
N GLN A 52 8.71 5.43 -4.25
CA GLN A 52 9.28 6.54 -4.98
C GLN A 52 8.46 6.87 -6.23
N CYS A 53 8.22 8.16 -6.47
CA CYS A 53 7.57 8.65 -7.67
C CYS A 53 8.49 8.50 -8.88
N ILE A 54 8.01 7.88 -9.96
CA ILE A 54 8.81 7.68 -11.19
C ILE A 54 9.11 8.98 -11.96
N LYS A 55 8.32 10.04 -11.75
CA LYS A 55 8.50 11.33 -12.46
C LYS A 55 9.38 12.30 -11.68
N THR A 56 9.10 12.47 -10.39
CA THR A 56 9.77 13.50 -9.56
C THR A 56 10.93 12.94 -8.75
N GLY A 57 11.00 11.61 -8.59
CA GLY A 57 11.97 10.96 -7.71
C GLY A 57 11.67 11.14 -6.22
N GLU A 58 10.59 11.83 -5.85
CA GLU A 58 10.21 12.04 -4.46
C GLU A 58 9.84 10.72 -3.78
N ILE A 59 10.26 10.59 -2.52
CA ILE A 59 10.03 9.42 -1.70
C ILE A 59 8.89 9.72 -0.73
N GLU A 60 7.93 8.81 -0.67
CA GLU A 60 6.85 8.89 0.28
C GLU A 60 6.75 7.60 1.10
N SER A 61 6.50 7.74 2.40
CA SER A 61 6.31 6.58 3.25
C SER A 61 5.00 5.86 2.91
N ARG A 62 5.08 4.54 2.75
CA ARG A 62 3.96 3.59 2.57
C ARG A 62 4.32 2.25 3.19
N LYS A 63 3.34 1.50 3.70
CA LYS A 63 3.59 0.10 4.11
C LYS A 63 3.51 -0.77 2.85
N CYS A 64 4.64 -1.04 2.22
CA CYS A 64 4.70 -1.75 0.94
C CYS A 64 4.54 -3.25 1.15
N ALA A 65 3.71 -3.88 0.30
CA ALA A 65 3.68 -5.34 0.20
C ALA A 65 4.91 -5.85 -0.56
N LYS A 66 5.38 -7.05 -0.21
CA LYS A 66 6.39 -7.76 -1.00
C LYS A 66 5.85 -8.01 -2.42
N PRO A 67 6.58 -7.65 -3.49
CA PRO A 67 6.21 -8.02 -4.85
C PRO A 67 6.21 -9.55 -4.99
N ASN A 68 5.13 -10.11 -5.54
CA ASN A 68 5.14 -11.48 -6.02
C ASN A 68 5.73 -11.44 -7.43
N ILE A 69 7.00 -11.86 -7.56
CA ILE A 69 7.64 -12.11 -8.85
C ILE A 69 7.09 -13.42 -9.42
#